data_AF-A0A016VZ07-F1
#
_entry.id   AF-A0A016VZ07-F1
#
_cell.length_a   1.000
_cell.length_b   1.000
_cell.length_c   1.000
_cell.angle_alpha   90.00
_cell.angle_beta   90.00
_cell.angle_gamma   90.00
#
_symmetry.space_group_name_H-M   'P 1'
#
loop_
_entity.id
_entity.type
_entity.pdbx_description
1 polymer ?
#
loop_
_entity_poly.entity_id
_entity_poly.type
_entity_poly.pdbx_seq_one_letter_code
_entity_poly.pdbx_strand_id
1 'polypeptide(L)'
;MGEFFRISEQTMCSVGVDIGTTTIKVCVVQGTKILTESQVRHNANVDGRLGVQDARKIITEAEALLRDVVARVRAEFSEDISRIGISGQQHGLVLWNSDALRRGEAQST
;
A
#
# COMPACT_ATOMS: atom_id res chain seq x y z
N MET A 1 18.61 29.02 4.20
CA MET A 1 17.65 28.08 4.82
C MET A 1 16.73 27.39 3.79
N GLY A 2 16.37 28.02 2.66
CA GLY A 2 15.47 27.41 1.65
C GLY A 2 16.07 26.36 0.71
N GLU A 3 17.37 26.42 0.37
CA GLU A 3 18.01 25.41 -0.50
C GLU A 3 18.20 24.06 0.20
N PHE A 4 18.59 24.06 1.48
CA PHE A 4 18.72 22.83 2.27
C PHE A 4 17.39 22.06 2.38
N PHE A 5 16.28 22.77 2.55
CA PHE A 5 14.95 22.15 2.60
C PHE A 5 14.57 21.51 1.25
N ARG A 6 14.87 22.19 0.13
CA ARG A 6 14.66 21.65 -1.23
C ARG A 6 15.53 20.42 -1.53
N ILE A 7 16.78 20.41 -1.08
CA ILE A 7 17.66 19.23 -1.22
C ILE A 7 17.11 18.06 -0.41
N SER A 8 16.60 18.31 0.81
CA SER A 8 16.01 17.27 1.65
C SER A 8 14.76 16.62 1.05
N GLU A 9 13.91 17.39 0.35
CA GLU A 9 12.74 16.85 -0.35
C GLU A 9 13.11 16.05 -1.60
N GLN A 10 14.19 16.41 -2.30
CA GLN A 10 14.69 15.68 -3.46
C GLN A 10 15.31 14.32 -3.09
N THR A 11 15.74 14.14 -1.84
CA THR A 11 16.28 12.87 -1.33
C THR A 11 15.25 11.96 -0.67
N MET A 12 14.04 12.45 -0.37
CA MET A 12 13.03 11.63 0.32
C MET A 12 12.44 10.58 -0.61
N CYS A 13 12.65 9.32 -0.25
CA CYS A 13 12.01 8.19 -0.90
C CYS A 13 10.64 7.93 -0.26
N SER A 14 9.58 8.00 -1.07
CA SER A 14 8.18 7.86 -0.64
C SER A 14 7.53 6.72 -1.40
N VAL A 15 6.72 5.91 -0.73
CA VAL A 15 5.89 4.88 -1.36
C VAL A 15 4.43 5.33 -1.39
N GLY A 16 3.80 5.22 -2.55
CA GLY A 16 2.37 5.35 -2.75
C GLY A 16 1.72 3.98 -2.92
N VAL A 17 0.65 3.72 -2.19
CA VAL A 17 -0.20 2.53 -2.32
C VAL A 17 -1.58 2.98 -2.79
N ASP A 18 -2.02 2.49 -3.95
CA ASP A 18 -3.36 2.75 -4.49
C ASP A 18 -4.18 1.45 -4.48
N ILE A 19 -5.20 1.40 -3.61
CA ILE A 19 -6.10 0.27 -3.47
C ILE A 19 -7.35 0.52 -4.32
N GLY A 20 -7.26 0.16 -5.60
CA GLY A 20 -8.38 0.23 -6.51
C GLY A 20 -9.39 -0.89 -6.29
N THR A 21 -10.49 -0.84 -7.04
CA THR A 21 -11.60 -1.81 -6.94
C THR A 21 -11.26 -3.19 -7.52
N THR A 22 -10.21 -3.29 -8.33
CA THR A 22 -9.78 -4.55 -8.96
C THR A 22 -8.31 -4.85 -8.76
N THR A 23 -7.50 -3.81 -8.62
CA THR A 23 -6.04 -3.88 -8.65
C THR A 23 -5.49 -3.01 -7.53
N ILE A 24 -4.43 -3.49 -6.90
CA ILE A 24 -3.60 -2.70 -6.00
C ILE A 24 -2.33 -2.33 -6.76
N LYS A 25 -1.94 -1.07 -6.71
CA LYS A 25 -0.69 -0.58 -7.29
C LYS A 25 0.18 0.01 -6.18
N VAL A 26 1.47 -0.29 -6.21
CA VAL A 26 2.48 0.31 -5.35
C VAL A 26 3.52 0.99 -6.23
N CYS A 27 3.84 2.24 -5.93
CA CYS A 27 4.83 3.03 -6.66
C CYS A 27 5.77 3.72 -5.66
N VAL A 28 7.06 3.73 -5.95
CA VAL A 28 8.07 4.39 -5.12
C VAL A 28 8.69 5.53 -5.89
N VAL A 29 8.72 6.70 -5.27
CA VAL A 29 9.28 7.93 -5.83
C VAL A 29 10.39 8.48 -4.94
N GLN A 30 11.46 8.99 -5.56
CA GLN A 30 12.49 9.79 -4.89
C GLN A 30 12.48 11.19 -5.50
N GLY A 31 12.05 12.18 -4.73
CA GLY A 31 11.67 13.49 -5.28
C GLY A 31 10.55 13.33 -6.32
N THR A 32 10.84 13.61 -7.59
CA THR A 32 9.91 13.44 -8.72
C THR A 32 10.19 12.21 -9.58
N LYS A 33 11.23 11.43 -9.27
CA LYS A 33 11.63 10.26 -10.05
C LYS A 33 10.93 9.01 -9.53
N ILE A 34 10.28 8.25 -10.41
CA ILE A 34 9.80 6.90 -10.08
C ILE A 34 11.01 5.96 -10.06
N LEU A 35 11.24 5.29 -8.93
CA LEU A 35 12.28 4.27 -8.78
C LEU A 35 11.75 2.90 -9.25
N THR A 36 10.57 2.52 -8.77
CA THR A 36 9.94 1.25 -9.13
C THR A 36 8.43 1.34 -8.94
N GLU A 37 7.70 0.50 -9.68
CA GLU A 37 6.28 0.26 -9.48
C GLU A 37 5.95 -1.21 -9.68
N SER A 38 4.88 -1.66 -9.03
CA SER A 38 4.32 -2.99 -9.23
C SER A 38 2.82 -2.95 -8.96
N GLN A 39 2.09 -3.96 -9.47
CA GLN A 39 0.66 -4.06 -9.28
C GLN A 39 0.21 -5.52 -9.21
N VAL A 40 -0.89 -5.77 -8.51
CA VAL A 40 -1.51 -7.09 -8.38
C VAL A 40 -3.02 -6.99 -8.43
N ARG A 41 -3.67 -7.96 -9.08
CA ARG A 41 -5.13 -8.08 -9.07
C ARG A 41 -5.55 -8.84 -7.81
N HIS A 42 -6.31 -8.20 -6.93
CA HIS A 42 -6.63 -8.79 -5.62
C HIS A 42 -7.71 -9.89 -5.69
N ASN A 43 -8.50 -9.95 -6.78
CA ASN A 43 -9.54 -10.97 -7.01
C ASN A 43 -10.44 -11.21 -5.77
N ALA A 44 -10.91 -10.12 -5.14
CA ALA A 44 -11.59 -10.17 -3.85
C ALA A 44 -13.11 -10.16 -3.94
N ASN A 45 -13.69 -10.13 -5.14
CA ASN A 45 -15.15 -10.18 -5.29
C ASN A 45 -15.67 -11.49 -4.68
N VAL A 46 -16.72 -11.40 -3.86
CA VAL A 46 -17.36 -12.56 -3.24
C VAL A 46 -18.44 -13.10 -4.16
N ASP A 47 -18.35 -14.38 -4.51
CA ASP A 47 -19.30 -15.03 -5.41
C ASP A 47 -20.74 -14.94 -4.87
N GLY A 48 -21.68 -14.63 -5.77
CA GLY A 48 -23.09 -14.47 -5.43
C GLY A 48 -23.44 -13.19 -4.65
N ARG A 49 -22.47 -12.30 -4.38
CA ARG A 49 -22.69 -11.04 -3.63
C ARG A 49 -22.14 -9.84 -4.40
N LEU A 50 -22.98 -9.27 -5.27
CA LEU A 50 -22.61 -8.11 -6.10
C LEU A 50 -22.13 -6.93 -5.23
N GLY A 51 -20.97 -6.38 -5.57
CA GLY A 51 -20.40 -5.23 -4.86
C GLY A 51 -19.75 -5.56 -3.51
N VAL A 52 -19.74 -6.83 -3.09
CA VAL A 52 -19.06 -7.26 -1.86
C VAL A 52 -17.68 -7.78 -2.19
N GLN A 53 -16.68 -7.31 -1.43
CA GLN A 53 -15.30 -7.73 -1.55
C GLN A 53 -14.76 -8.25 -0.23
N ASP A 54 -13.90 -9.26 -0.30
CA ASP A 54 -13.13 -9.78 0.81
C ASP A 54 -12.02 -8.79 1.18
N ALA A 55 -12.25 -8.03 2.24
CA ALA A 55 -11.29 -7.05 2.75
C ALA A 55 -9.98 -7.71 3.20
N ARG A 56 -10.00 -8.94 3.75
CA ARG A 56 -8.77 -9.63 4.16
C ARG A 56 -7.92 -9.91 2.94
N LYS A 57 -8.50 -10.41 1.86
CA LYS A 57 -7.77 -10.68 0.62
C LYS A 57 -7.14 -9.41 0.03
N ILE A 58 -7.88 -8.30 0.01
CA ILE A 58 -7.34 -7.01 -0.45
C ILE A 58 -6.13 -6.59 0.40
N ILE A 59 -6.25 -6.63 1.73
CA ILE A 59 -5.17 -6.22 2.63
C ILE A 59 -3.96 -7.16 2.54
N THR A 60 -4.17 -8.47 2.45
CA THR A 60 -3.09 -9.47 2.29
C THR A 60 -2.30 -9.21 1.00
N GLU A 61 -3.00 -8.98 -0.13
CA GLU A 61 -2.35 -8.70 -1.42
C GLU A 61 -1.62 -7.35 -1.41
N ALA A 62 -2.18 -6.34 -0.73
CA ALA A 62 -1.54 -5.03 -0.57
C ALA A 62 -0.27 -5.13 0.27
N GLU A 63 -0.31 -5.88 1.38
CA GLU A 63 0.84 -6.11 2.24
C GLU A 63 1.95 -6.87 1.52
N ALA A 64 1.62 -7.96 0.82
CA ALA A 64 2.57 -8.74 0.05
C ALA A 64 3.26 -7.88 -1.02
N LEU A 65 2.47 -7.17 -1.83
CA LEU A 65 3.00 -6.28 -2.87
C LEU A 65 3.88 -5.17 -2.29
N LEU A 66 3.47 -4.56 -1.17
CA LEU A 66 4.25 -3.53 -0.50
C LEU A 66 5.58 -4.07 0.02
N ARG A 67 5.59 -5.25 0.65
CA ARG A 67 6.82 -5.91 1.14
C ARG A 67 7.79 -6.18 0.00
N ASP A 68 7.31 -6.72 -1.11
CA ASP A 68 8.13 -7.02 -2.29
C ASP A 68 8.74 -5.76 -2.89
N VAL A 69 7.95 -4.68 -3.02
CA VAL A 69 8.43 -3.41 -3.55
C VAL A 69 9.45 -2.76 -2.61
N VAL A 70 9.20 -2.74 -1.29
CA VAL A 70 10.15 -2.18 -0.31
C VAL A 70 11.46 -2.96 -0.29
N ALA A 71 11.39 -4.29 -0.36
CA ALA A 71 12.59 -5.13 -0.44
C ALA A 71 13.40 -4.82 -1.71
N ARG A 72 12.72 -4.63 -2.85
CA ARG A 72 13.35 -4.25 -4.12
C ARG A 72 14.04 -2.89 -4.05
N VAL A 73 13.39 -1.89 -3.44
CA VAL A 73 13.97 -0.55 -3.28
C VAL A 73 15.30 -0.63 -2.53
N ARG A 74 15.34 -1.37 -1.43
CA ARG A 74 16.56 -1.58 -0.65
C ARG A 74 17.63 -2.31 -1.44
N ALA A 75 17.27 -3.37 -2.16
CA ALA A 75 18.22 -4.21 -2.88
C ALA A 75 18.79 -3.54 -4.14
N GLU A 76 17.97 -2.84 -4.93
CA GLU A 76 18.35 -2.31 -6.24
C GLU A 76 18.79 -0.85 -6.19
N PHE A 77 18.29 -0.06 -5.23
CA PHE A 77 18.54 1.39 -5.17
C PHE A 77 19.28 1.81 -3.90
N SER A 78 19.48 0.91 -2.92
CA SER A 78 20.10 1.22 -1.62
C SER A 78 19.42 2.38 -0.88
N GLU A 79 18.10 2.51 -1.05
CA GLU A 79 17.26 3.55 -0.43
C GLU A 79 16.34 2.95 0.64
N ASP A 80 15.97 3.77 1.62
CA ASP A 80 14.93 3.45 2.60
C ASP A 80 13.67 4.31 2.40
N ILE A 81 12.50 3.71 2.62
CA ILE A 81 11.24 4.43 2.53
C ILE A 81 11.06 5.34 3.76
N SER A 82 10.89 6.64 3.50
CA SER A 82 10.70 7.67 4.53
C SER A 82 9.24 8.06 4.76
N ARG A 83 8.36 7.82 3.77
CA ARG A 83 6.94 8.19 3.81
C ARG A 83 6.08 7.17 3.08
N ILE A 84 4.86 6.97 3.58
CA ILE A 84 3.82 6.17 2.94
C ILE A 84 2.62 7.09 2.66
N GLY A 85 2.18 7.13 1.41
CA GLY A 85 0.89 7.68 1.00
C GLY A 85 -0.04 6.54 0.60
N ILE A 86 -1.31 6.62 1.00
CA ILE A 86 -2.32 5.61 0.65
C ILE A 86 -3.52 6.31 -0.01
N SER A 87 -3.93 5.78 -1.14
CA SER A 87 -5.14 6.11 -1.89
C SER A 87 -5.98 4.84 -2.04
N GLY A 88 -7.27 4.99 -2.32
CA GLY A 88 -8.09 3.86 -2.68
C GLY A 88 -9.50 4.24 -3.09
N GLN A 89 -10.32 3.20 -3.26
CA GLN A 89 -11.72 3.36 -3.65
C GLN A 89 -12.53 4.20 -2.64
N GLN A 90 -13.32 5.14 -3.15
CA GLN A 90 -14.02 6.14 -2.33
C GLN A 90 -15.24 5.60 -1.55
N HIS A 91 -15.87 4.52 -2.02
CA HIS A 91 -17.15 4.02 -1.49
C HIS A 91 -17.06 2.66 -0.79
N GLY A 92 -15.84 2.13 -0.62
CA GLY A 92 -15.64 0.87 0.10
C GLY A 92 -15.89 1.04 1.60
N LEU A 93 -16.74 0.19 2.18
CA LEU A 93 -16.97 0.13 3.62
C LEU A 93 -16.46 -1.20 4.16
N VAL A 94 -15.72 -1.15 5.26
CA VAL A 94 -15.22 -2.34 5.97
C VAL A 94 -15.73 -2.29 7.40
N LEU A 95 -16.40 -3.35 7.84
CA LEU A 95 -16.74 -3.56 9.24
C LEU A 95 -15.70 -4.51 9.84
N TRP A 96 -15.11 -4.14 10.98
CA TRP A 96 -14.15 -4.98 11.69
C TRP A 96 -14.44 -5.01 13.19
N ASN A 97 -13.95 -6.05 13.86
CA ASN A 97 -14.03 -6.17 15.32
C ASN A 97 -12.83 -5.46 15.96
N SER A 98 -13.06 -4.29 16.56
CA SER A 98 -12.02 -3.50 17.22
C SER A 98 -11.47 -4.17 18.48
N ASP A 99 -12.27 -4.97 19.19
CA ASP A 99 -11.83 -5.65 20.40
C ASP A 99 -10.91 -6.84 20.08
N ALA A 100 -11.14 -7.54 18.97
CA ALA A 100 -10.21 -8.55 18.47
C ALA A 100 -8.83 -7.94 18.17
N LEU A 101 -8.82 -6.77 17.51
CA LEU A 101 -7.58 -6.02 17.24
C LEU A 101 -6.85 -5.64 18.53
N ARG A 102 -7.56 -5.14 19.55
CA ARG A 102 -6.97 -4.76 20.85
C ARG A 102 -6.34 -5.94 21.58
N ARG A 103 -6.88 -7.15 21.42
CA ARG A 103 -6.35 -8.38 22.02
C ARG A 103 -5.19 -9.00 21.24
N GLY A 104 -4.84 -8.46 20.08
CA GLY A 104 -3.85 -9.07 19.18
C GLY A 104 -4.36 -10.33 18.47
N GLU A 105 -5.67 -10.58 18.53
CA GLU A 105 -6.33 -11.66 17.80
C GLU A 105 -6.61 -11.15 16.39
N ALA A 106 -5.64 -11.29 15.48
CA ALA A 106 -5.92 -11.07 14.06
C ALA A 106 -7.07 -12.01 13.66
N GLN A 107 -8.18 -11.44 13.17
CA GLN A 107 -9.40 -12.20 12.91
C GLN A 107 -9.10 -13.46 12.10
N SER A 108 -9.29 -14.63 12.71
CA SER A 108 -9.56 -15.88 12.00
C SER A 108 -11.08 -15.98 11.86
N THR A 109 -11.53 -15.91 10.61
CA THR A 109 -12.84 -16.39 10.17
C THR A 109 -12.60 -17.18 8.91
#